data_AF-A0A3D5HEB8-F1
#
_entry.id   AF-A0A3D5HEB8-F1
#
_cell.length_a   1.000
_cell.length_b   1.000
_cell.length_c   1.000
_cell.angle_alpha   90.00
_cell.angle_beta   90.00
_cell.angle_gamma   90.00
#
_symmetry.space_group_name_H-M   'P 1'
#
loop_
_entity.id
_entity.type
_entity.pdbx_description
1 polymer ?
#
loop_
_entity_poly.entity_id
_entity_poly.type
_entity_poly.pdbx_seq_one_letter_code
_entity_poly.pdbx_strand_id
1 'polypeptide(L)' 'ETQLPMMRKAVEAKELKTFKTLYAQTLEACNGCHHAAGYGFIHVITPLAPPVTNQQWESGAN' A
#
# COMPACT_ATOMS: atom_id res chain seq x y z
N GLU A 1 -4.65 0.09 16.92
CA GLU A 1 -4.16 -0.81 15.86
C GLU A 1 -3.37 0.01 14.85
N THR A 2 -2.34 -0.57 14.20
CA THR A 2 -1.68 0.08 13.05
C THR A 2 -2.52 -0.08 11.79
N GLN A 3 -2.11 0.53 10.68
CA GLN A 3 -2.81 0.47 9.39
C GLN A 3 -2.80 -0.94 8.79
N LEU A 4 -1.77 -1.76 9.06
CA LEU A 4 -1.59 -3.09 8.48
C LEU A 4 -2.70 -4.10 8.84
N PRO A 5 -3.07 -4.31 10.13
CA PRO A 5 -4.22 -5.14 10.48
C PRO A 5 -5.54 -4.66 9.88
N MET A 6 -5.76 -3.34 9.81
CA MET A 6 -7.00 -2.78 9.26
C MET A 6 -7.07 -2.93 7.73
N MET A 7 -5.93 -2.81 7.03
CA MET A 7 -5.84 -3.10 5.60
C MET A 7 -6.14 -4.58 5.32
N ARG A 8 -5.62 -5.50 6.15
CA ARG A 8 -5.93 -6.94 6.03
C ARG A 8 -7.43 -7.18 6.13
N LYS A 9 -8.09 -6.63 7.16
CA LYS A 9 -9.55 -6.69 7.33
C LYS A 9 -10.28 -6.13 6.10
N ALA A 10 -9.82 -5.02 5.54
CA ALA A 10 -10.42 -4.42 4.35
C ALA A 10 -10.27 -5.30 3.10
N VAL A 11 -9.14 -6.00 2.92
CA VAL A 11 -8.95 -6.97 1.83
C VAL A 11 -9.88 -8.16 1.99
N GLU A 12 -9.94 -8.74 3.19
CA GLU A 12 -10.83 -9.87 3.51
C GLU A 12 -12.30 -9.52 3.30
N ALA A 13 -12.71 -8.28 3.66
CA ALA A 13 -14.05 -7.77 3.45
C ALA A 13 -14.32 -7.26 2.01
N LYS A 14 -13.33 -7.28 1.11
CA LYS A 14 -13.40 -6.72 -0.27
C LYS A 14 -13.77 -5.23 -0.31
N GLU A 15 -13.44 -4.49 0.74
CA GLU A 15 -13.74 -3.06 0.91
C GLU A 15 -12.66 -2.18 0.25
N LEU A 16 -12.71 -2.09 -1.08
CA LEU A 16 -11.69 -1.41 -1.89
C LEU A 16 -11.45 0.04 -1.46
N LYS A 17 -12.52 0.79 -1.14
CA LYS A 17 -12.40 2.18 -0.72
C LYS A 17 -11.63 2.30 0.60
N THR A 18 -12.00 1.48 1.58
CA THR A 18 -11.34 1.42 2.89
C THR A 18 -9.88 1.03 2.74
N PHE A 19 -9.58 0.02 1.91
CA PHE A 19 -8.20 -0.37 1.61
C PHE A 19 -7.39 0.79 1.03
N LYS A 20 -7.91 1.51 0.02
CA LYS A 20 -7.22 2.64 -0.61
C LYS A 20 -6.92 3.77 0.38
N THR A 21 -7.87 4.09 1.27
CA THR A 21 -7.66 5.11 2.31
C THR A 21 -6.54 4.71 3.27
N LEU A 22 -6.55 3.46 3.75
CA LEU A 22 -5.53 2.97 4.68
C LEU A 22 -4.16 2.84 4.05
N TYR A 23 -4.11 2.43 2.77
CA TYR A 23 -2.87 2.41 2.00
C TYR A 23 -2.27 3.81 1.86
N ALA A 24 -3.07 4.81 1.50
CA ALA A 24 -2.60 6.20 1.39
C ALA A 24 -2.07 6.75 2.73
N GLN A 25 -2.74 6.46 3.85
CA GLN A 25 -2.26 6.82 5.18
C GLN A 25 -0.93 6.13 5.55
N THR A 26 -0.73 4.90 5.07
CA THR A 26 0.54 4.17 5.26
C THR A 26 1.67 4.83 4.49
N LEU A 27 1.42 5.23 3.23
CA LEU A 27 2.41 5.97 2.44
C LEU A 27 2.78 7.29 3.10
N GLU A 28 1.80 8.03 3.63
CA GLU A 28 2.05 9.28 4.37
C GLU A 28 2.94 9.04 5.59
N ALA A 29 2.67 8.01 6.39
CA ALA A 29 3.50 7.67 7.53
C ALA A 29 4.95 7.30 7.14
N CYS A 30 5.12 6.50 6.07
CA CYS A 30 6.44 6.17 5.52
C CYS A 30 7.19 7.42 5.07
N ASN A 31 6.55 8.25 4.24
CA ASN A 31 7.14 9.46 3.67
C ASN A 31 7.47 10.50 4.75
N GLY A 32 6.59 10.67 5.75
CA GLY A 32 6.83 11.56 6.88
C GLY A 32 8.04 11.16 7.70
N CYS A 33 8.21 9.86 7.99
CA CYS A 33 9.38 9.34 8.70
C CYS A 33 10.67 9.54 7.88
N HIS A 34 10.65 9.20 6.59
CA HIS A 34 11.81 9.39 5.71
C HIS A 34 12.20 10.86 5.59
N HIS A 35 11.22 11.76 5.47
CA HIS A 35 11.47 13.20 5.44
C HIS A 35 12.11 13.69 6.74
N ALA A 36 11.54 13.33 7.89
CA ALA A 36 12.07 13.71 9.20
C ALA A 36 13.51 13.20 9.45
N ALA A 37 13.85 12.04 8.88
CA ALA A 37 15.19 11.47 8.95
C ALA A 37 16.20 12.05 7.93
N GLY A 38 15.79 13.03 7.11
CA GLY A 38 16.65 13.64 6.09
C GLY A 38 16.72 12.87 4.76
N TYR A 39 15.90 11.83 4.61
CA TYR A 39 15.83 10.97 3.42
C TYR A 39 14.57 11.22 2.60
N GLY A 40 14.13 12.48 2.48
CA GLY A 40 12.91 12.83 1.74
C GLY A 40 12.92 12.44 0.25
N PHE A 41 14.09 12.13 -0.31
CA PHE A 41 14.24 11.56 -1.65
C PHE A 41 13.75 10.11 -1.75
N ILE A 42 13.63 9.39 -0.64
CA ILE A 42 12.99 8.06 -0.56
C ILE A 42 11.48 8.26 -0.49
N HIS A 43 10.90 8.67 -1.62
CA HIS A 43 9.47 8.95 -1.74
C HIS A 43 8.70 7.73 -2.23
N VAL A 44 7.89 7.15 -1.35
CA VAL A 44 7.06 5.98 -1.64
C VAL A 44 5.77 6.45 -2.32
N ILE A 45 5.48 5.85 -3.48
CA ILE A 45 4.29 6.15 -4.30
C ILE A 45 3.41 4.93 -4.49
N THR A 46 2.14 5.15 -4.81
CA THR A 46 1.25 4.10 -5.33
C THR A 46 1.72 3.70 -6.74
N PRO A 47 2.03 2.42 -7.01
CA PRO A 47 2.36 1.98 -8.36
C PRO A 47 1.21 2.25 -9.33
N LEU A 48 1.50 2.93 -10.44
CA LEU A 48 0.53 3.20 -11.51
C LEU A 48 0.48 2.07 -12.56
N ALA A 49 1.50 1.23 -12.56
CA ALA A 49 1.59 0.02 -13.36
C ALA A 49 2.18 -1.10 -12.48
N PRO A 50 1.96 -2.37 -12.83
CA PRO A 50 2.66 -3.47 -12.20
C PRO A 50 4.17 -3.20 -12.23
N PRO A 51 4.87 -3.25 -11.08
CA PRO A 51 6.30 -2.94 -11.01
C PRO A 51 7.15 -3.96 -11.78
N VAL A 52 6.56 -5.11 -12.12
CA VAL A 52 7.14 -6.17 -12.95
C VAL A 52 6.14 -6.53 -14.03
N THR A 53 6.54 -6.38 -15.30
CA THR A 53 5.66 -6.50 -16.48
C THR A 53 5.37 -7.94 -16.88
N ASN A 54 6.12 -8.91 -16.36
CA ASN A 54 6.01 -10.33 -16.70
C ASN A 54 5.38 -11.20 -15.60
N GLN A 55 4.89 -10.61 -14.50
CA GLN A 55 4.16 -11.39 -13.52
C GLN A 55 2.70 -11.59 -13.94
N GLN A 56 2.35 -12.85 -14.18
CA GLN A 56 0.98 -13.30 -14.28
C GLN A 56 0.45 -13.45 -12.85
N TRP A 57 -0.31 -12.46 -12.38
CA TRP A 57 -1.03 -12.54 -11.12
C TRP A 57 -2.25 -13.44 -11.32
N GLU A 58 -2.05 -14.75 -11.36
CA GLU A 58 -3.16 -15.68 -11.32
C GLU A 58 -3.87 -15.53 -9.97
N SER A 59 -5.14 -15.11 -9.99
CA SER A 59 -6.01 -15.35 -8.85
C SER A 59 -6.19 -16.85 -8.77
N GLY A 60 -5.51 -17.51 -7.83
CA GLY A 60 -5.72 -18.92 -7.56
C GLY A 60 -7.16 -19.17 -7.14
N ALA A 61 -8.02 -19.38 -8.13
CA ALA A 61 -9.38 -19.85 -8.00
C ALA A 61 -9.43 -21.13 -8.85
N ASN A 62 -9.16 -22.24 -8.19
CA ASN A 62 -9.71 -23.54 -8.59
C ASN A 62 -11.12 -23.65 -8.02
#